data_AF-A0A4V5MR54-F1
#
_entry.id   AF-A0A4V5MR54-F1
#
_cell.length_a   1.000
_cell.length_b   1.000
_cell.length_c   1.000
_cell.angle_alpha   90.00
_cell.angle_beta   90.00
_cell.angle_gamma   90.00
#
_symmetry.space_group_name_H-M   'P 1'
#
loop_
_entity.id
_entity.type
_entity.pdbx_description
1 polymer ?
#
loop_
_entity_poly.entity_id
_entity_poly.type
_entity_poly.pdbx_seq_one_letter_code
_entity_poly.pdbx_strand_id
1 'polypeptide(L)'
;MMPRHWLAVALAATLLSGTLRAAGGDVVRYRVVPGDNLYTLAERYLQHPAQWRELATLNRVADPLRIAPGTTLRLPAALLRGTPQRATV
;
A
#
# COMPACT_ATOMS: atom_id res chain seq x y z
N MET A 1 38.34 -21.38 48.07
CA MET A 1 39.41 -20.39 47.86
C MET A 1 38.96 -19.43 46.76
N MET A 2 38.38 -18.29 47.15
CA MET A 2 38.07 -17.11 46.31
C MET A 2 39.30 -16.16 46.32
N PRO A 3 39.35 -14.99 45.66
CA PRO A 3 38.34 -14.25 44.87
C PRO A 3 38.83 -14.09 43.39
N ARG A 4 38.35 -13.20 42.49
CA ARG A 4 37.55 -11.96 42.56
C ARG A 4 36.49 -11.94 41.44
N HIS A 5 35.78 -10.80 41.31
CA HIS A 5 34.61 -10.62 40.44
C HIS A 5 34.86 -9.43 39.51
N TRP A 6 34.72 -9.62 38.20
CA TRP A 6 34.68 -8.50 37.26
C TRP A 6 33.21 -8.16 36.96
N LEU A 7 32.72 -7.10 37.61
CA LEU A 7 31.42 -6.51 37.30
C LEU A 7 31.48 -5.84 35.93
N ALA A 8 30.95 -6.50 34.89
CA ALA A 8 30.64 -5.85 33.63
C ALA A 8 29.26 -5.19 33.77
N VAL A 9 29.24 -3.86 33.67
CA VAL A 9 28.03 -3.03 33.82
C VAL A 9 27.03 -3.33 32.71
N ALA A 10 25.76 -3.50 33.08
CA ALA A 10 24.68 -3.69 32.13
C ALA A 10 24.41 -2.41 31.32
N LEU A 11 24.19 -2.56 30.02
CA LEU A 11 23.61 -1.51 29.18
C LEU A 11 22.50 -2.13 28.33
N ALA A 12 21.26 -1.74 28.65
CA ALA A 12 20.07 -2.28 28.03
C ALA A 12 19.96 -1.78 26.58
N ALA A 13 20.23 -2.66 25.62
CA ALA A 13 19.81 -2.48 24.24
C ALA A 13 18.42 -3.13 24.06
N THR A 14 17.38 -2.48 24.57
CA THR A 14 16.01 -2.76 24.12
C THR A 14 15.96 -2.44 22.64
N LEU A 15 16.08 -3.47 21.80
CA LEU A 15 16.00 -3.33 20.36
C LEU A 15 14.64 -2.73 20.02
N LEU A 16 14.70 -1.46 19.62
CA LEU A 16 13.57 -0.69 19.14
C LEU A 16 12.92 -1.51 18.03
N SER A 17 11.77 -2.13 18.34
CA SER A 17 10.91 -2.75 17.33
C SER A 17 10.30 -1.62 16.53
N GLY A 18 11.12 -1.01 15.68
CA GLY A 18 10.73 0.00 14.73
C GLY A 18 9.65 -0.62 13.89
N THR A 19 8.41 -0.18 14.12
CA THR A 19 7.32 -0.48 13.23
C THR A 19 7.69 0.17 11.91
N LEU A 20 8.28 -0.63 11.02
CA LEU A 20 8.20 -0.44 9.59
C LEU A 20 6.72 -0.55 9.25
N ARG A 21 5.99 0.54 9.55
CA ARG A 21 4.75 0.92 8.91
C ARG A 21 5.15 1.00 7.44
N ALA A 22 4.98 -0.12 6.74
CA ALA A 22 5.15 -0.18 5.31
C ALA A 22 4.41 1.04 4.74
N ALA A 23 5.00 1.70 3.74
CA ALA A 23 4.44 2.89 3.11
C ALA A 23 3.17 2.60 2.27
N GLY A 24 2.38 1.61 2.69
CA GLY A 24 0.96 1.54 2.44
C GLY A 24 0.28 2.73 3.11
N GLY A 25 0.28 3.85 2.38
CA GLY A 25 -0.89 4.73 2.36
C GLY A 25 -2.14 3.88 2.08
N ASP A 26 -3.30 4.37 2.51
CA ASP A 26 -4.54 3.60 2.49
C ASP A 26 -4.82 2.97 1.11
N VAL A 27 -5.37 1.76 1.06
CA VAL A 27 -5.54 1.01 -0.21
C VAL A 27 -6.98 0.52 -0.31
N VAL A 28 -7.72 1.16 -1.21
CA VAL A 28 -9.05 0.70 -1.61
C VAL A 28 -8.89 -0.56 -2.48
N ARG A 29 -9.69 -1.59 -2.21
CA ARG A 29 -9.79 -2.77 -3.08
C ARG A 29 -11.01 -2.61 -3.98
N TYR A 30 -10.79 -2.64 -5.29
CA TYR A 30 -11.84 -2.58 -6.29
C TYR A 30 -11.99 -3.93 -6.98
N ARG A 31 -13.23 -4.42 -7.14
CA ARG A 31 -13.51 -5.65 -7.88
C ARG A 31 -13.99 -5.29 -9.28
N VAL A 32 -13.18 -5.64 -10.28
CA VAL A 32 -13.42 -5.40 -11.71
C VAL A 32 -14.75 -6.04 -12.12
N VAL A 33 -15.61 -5.28 -12.80
CA VAL A 33 -16.86 -5.77 -13.40
C VAL A 33 -16.72 -5.88 -14.94
N PRO A 34 -17.61 -6.61 -15.64
CA PRO A 34 -17.55 -6.70 -17.10
C PRO A 34 -17.61 -5.31 -17.77
N GLY A 35 -16.63 -5.03 -18.64
CA GLY A 35 -16.48 -3.75 -19.33
C GLY A 35 -15.45 -2.79 -18.72
N ASP A 36 -14.96 -3.06 -17.50
CA ASP A 36 -13.88 -2.27 -16.90
C ASP A 36 -12.53 -2.53 -17.57
N ASN A 37 -11.71 -1.48 -17.64
CA ASN A 37 -10.31 -1.54 -18.03
C ASN A 37 -9.51 -0.45 -17.28
N LEU A 38 -8.19 -0.45 -17.36
CA LEU A 38 -7.39 0.48 -16.55
C LEU A 38 -7.56 1.95 -16.97
N TYR A 39 -7.99 2.23 -18.20
CA TYR A 39 -8.29 3.59 -18.65
C TYR A 39 -9.59 4.09 -18.04
N THR A 40 -10.68 3.32 -18.14
CA THR A 40 -11.99 3.71 -17.59
C THR A 40 -11.96 3.79 -16.06
N LEU A 41 -11.19 2.91 -15.40
CA LEU A 41 -10.94 2.99 -13.96
C LEU A 41 -10.06 4.19 -13.59
N ALA A 42 -9.07 4.54 -14.41
CA ALA A 42 -8.25 5.74 -14.18
C ALA A 42 -9.05 7.03 -14.34
N GLU A 43 -9.83 7.16 -15.41
CA GLU A 43 -10.71 8.30 -15.67
C GLU A 43 -11.79 8.47 -14.60
N ARG A 44 -12.25 7.38 -13.98
CA ARG A 44 -13.29 7.38 -12.94
C ARG A 44 -12.75 7.63 -11.53
N TYR A 45 -11.65 6.98 -11.17
CA TYR A 45 -11.19 6.94 -9.78
C TYR A 45 -9.88 7.70 -9.51
N LEU A 46 -8.97 7.80 -10.50
CA LEU A 46 -7.63 8.35 -10.28
C LEU A 46 -7.55 9.87 -10.47
N GLN A 47 -6.62 10.52 -9.76
CA GLN A 47 -6.38 11.97 -9.81
C GLN A 47 -5.98 12.45 -11.21
N HIS A 48 -5.20 11.65 -11.94
CA HIS A 48 -4.91 11.90 -13.35
C HIS A 48 -5.17 10.61 -14.16
N PRO A 49 -5.93 10.67 -15.27
CA PRO A 49 -6.17 9.50 -16.13
C PRO A 49 -4.89 8.80 -16.59
N ALA A 50 -3.79 9.55 -16.78
CA ALA A 50 -2.47 9.02 -17.15
C ALA A 50 -1.84 8.05 -16.12
N GLN A 51 -2.33 8.01 -14.88
CA GLN A 51 -1.83 7.11 -13.84
C GLN A 51 -2.27 5.65 -14.01
N TRP A 52 -3.04 5.32 -15.06
CA TRP A 52 -3.34 3.92 -15.41
C TRP A 52 -2.08 3.05 -15.49
N ARG A 53 -0.93 3.60 -15.90
CA ARG A 53 0.38 2.89 -15.97
C ARG A 53 0.93 2.53 -14.59
N GLU A 54 0.80 3.45 -13.64
CA GLU A 54 1.22 3.24 -12.25
C GLU A 54 0.31 2.20 -11.58
N LEU A 55 -1.00 2.32 -11.80
CA LEU A 55 -1.99 1.34 -11.33
C LEU A 55 -1.77 -0.05 -11.96
N ALA A 56 -1.40 -0.13 -13.24
CA ALA A 56 -1.05 -1.38 -13.93
C ALA A 56 0.16 -2.06 -13.25
N THR A 57 1.23 -1.29 -13.05
CA THR A 57 2.48 -1.75 -12.46
C THR A 57 2.26 -2.27 -11.04
N LEU A 58 1.52 -1.52 -10.22
CA LEU A 58 1.21 -1.88 -8.83
C LEU A 58 0.36 -3.16 -8.70
N ASN A 59 -0.48 -3.43 -9.70
CA ASN A 59 -1.36 -4.61 -9.73
C ASN A 59 -0.83 -5.76 -10.61
N ARG A 60 0.32 -5.58 -11.27
CA ARG A 60 0.89 -6.52 -12.25
C ARG A 60 -0.07 -6.86 -13.39
N VAL A 61 -0.84 -5.87 -13.84
CA VAL A 61 -1.74 -6.01 -15.00
C VAL A 61 -0.92 -5.89 -16.28
N ALA A 62 -0.84 -6.98 -17.06
CA ALA A 62 -0.08 -7.02 -18.30
C ALA A 62 -0.84 -6.35 -19.48
N ASP A 63 -2.15 -6.57 -19.59
CA ASP A 63 -3.00 -5.95 -20.60
C ASP A 63 -3.93 -4.90 -19.92
N PRO A 64 -3.69 -3.59 -20.12
CA PRO A 64 -4.49 -2.54 -19.51
C PRO A 64 -5.91 -2.44 -20.10
N LEU A 65 -6.16 -2.99 -21.29
CA LEU A 65 -7.47 -2.99 -21.96
C LEU A 65 -8.31 -4.22 -21.59
N ARG A 66 -7.68 -5.32 -21.14
CA ARG A 66 -8.36 -6.59 -20.85
C ARG A 66 -8.05 -7.10 -19.44
N ILE A 67 -8.84 -6.64 -18.48
CA ILE A 67 -8.80 -7.15 -17.10
C ILE A 67 -9.91 -8.18 -16.92
N ALA A 68 -9.62 -9.32 -16.29
CA ALA A 68 -10.63 -10.35 -16.05
C ALA A 68 -11.69 -9.85 -15.05
N PRO A 69 -13.00 -9.97 -15.35
CA PRO A 69 -14.05 -9.66 -14.39
C PRO A 69 -13.89 -10.49 -13.11
N GLY A 70 -14.06 -9.85 -11.97
CA GLY A 70 -13.82 -10.44 -10.65
C GLY A 70 -12.38 -10.29 -10.13
N THR A 71 -11.42 -9.81 -10.93
CA THR A 71 -10.09 -9.41 -10.46
C THR A 71 -10.20 -8.33 -9.39
N THR A 72 -9.42 -8.47 -8.31
CA THR A 72 -9.33 -7.46 -7.25
C THR A 72 -8.11 -6.57 -7.50
N LEU A 73 -8.36 -5.32 -7.89
CA LEU A 73 -7.33 -4.29 -8.03
C LEU A 73 -7.15 -3.55 -6.70
N ARG A 74 -5.90 -3.18 -6.43
CA ARG A 74 -5.45 -2.34 -5.33
C ARG A 74 -5.31 -0.91 -5.87
N LEU A 75 -6.12 0.01 -5.35
CA LEU A 75 -6.11 1.42 -5.70
C LEU A 75 -5.58 2.19 -4.48
N PRO A 76 -4.31 2.66 -4.50
CA PRO A 76 -3.77 3.47 -3.43
C PRO A 76 -4.51 4.81 -3.32
N ALA A 77 -4.84 5.20 -2.10
CA ALA A 77 -5.40 6.49 -1.72
C ALA A 77 -4.66 7.68 -2.33
N ALA A 78 -3.32 7.59 -2.42
CA ALA A 78 -2.47 8.61 -3.02
C ALA A 78 -2.69 8.83 -4.52
N LEU A 79 -3.37 7.90 -5.21
CA LEU A 79 -3.74 8.03 -6.62
C LEU A 79 -5.22 8.38 -6.80
N LEU A 80 -6.07 8.35 -5.77
CA LEU A 80 -7.51 8.57 -5.88
C LEU A 80 -7.89 10.06 -5.84
N ARG A 81 -8.85 10.50 -6.68
CA ARG A 81 -9.40 11.88 -6.63
C ARG A 81 -10.08 12.23 -5.31
N GLY A 82 -10.62 11.23 -4.65
CA GLY A 82 -11.22 11.35 -3.34
C GLY A 82 -10.75 10.18 -2.49
N THR A 83 -9.70 10.41 -1.70
CA THR A 83 -9.74 9.82 -0.37
C THR A 83 -10.91 10.46 0.36
N PRO A 84 -11.87 9.70 0.91
CA PRO A 84 -12.54 10.18 2.11
C PRO A 84 -11.45 10.29 3.18
N GLN A 85 -10.83 11.47 3.29
CA GLN A 85 -10.04 11.81 4.47
C GLN A 85 -10.97 11.56 5.65
N ARG A 86 -10.63 10.54 6.44
CA ARG A 86 -11.36 10.03 7.60
C ARG A 86 -12.18 11.15 8.25
N ALA A 87 -13.48 11.17 7.99
CA ALA A 87 -14.40 12.11 8.61
C ALA A 87 -14.30 11.86 10.13
N THR A 88 -13.53 12.72 10.78
CA THR A 88 -13.31 12.68 12.22
C THR A 88 -14.43 13.52 12.79
N VAL A 89 -15.44 12.81 13.32
CA VAL A 89 -16.62 13.36 13.98
C VAL A 89 -16.27 13.80 15.38
#